data_AF-A0A9N9CM73-F1
#
_entry.id   AF-A0A9N9CM73-F1
#
_cell.length_a   1.000
_cell.length_b   1.000
_cell.length_c   1.000
_cell.angle_alpha   90.00
_cell.angle_beta   90.00
_cell.angle_gamma   90.00
#
_symmetry.space_group_name_H-M   'P 1'
#
loop_
_entity.id
_entity.type
_entity.pdbx_description
1 polymer ?
#
loop_
_entity_poly.entity_id
_entity_poly.type
_entity_poly.pdbx_seq_one_letter_code
_entity_poly.pdbx_strand_id
1 'polypeptide(L)'
;EDKFEELRGADYWFIENRSDGMKGEELKDEFQFNGWLDDVPKTNRSKIISLSIKVEGMRSYSDWNLGDITHALTGVKIEDVTELAVLKMDDFPTFSGAISDDILDGFFAEINAKLAAFRTAPIVREFVSPFMTRAVLIMQEREPLLLLNAKRKLKGTRGYGPVDYSVSKNEIVILVTEAKNEDFRQGAAENIAQIHSAVEHLEKKRKIDATADRLRAVMYGIVTTGTEWMFIRWAGDSKNPTIELTPKFTFALNESAKSRVILEHIAGIIEVQVASLDDTNKRIRIGGNDDST
;
A
#
# COMPACT_ATOMS: atom_id res chain seq x y z
N GLU A 1 1.33 21.81 -19.40
CA GLU A 1 0.59 21.06 -20.43
C GLU A 1 0.25 19.61 -20.04
N ASP A 2 0.84 18.96 -19.03
CA ASP A 2 0.71 17.49 -18.87
C ASP A 2 -0.32 16.97 -17.83
N LYS A 3 -1.45 17.65 -17.57
CA LYS A 3 -2.44 17.11 -16.60
C LYS A 3 -3.17 15.85 -17.10
N PHE A 4 -3.11 15.56 -18.39
CA PHE A 4 -3.87 14.47 -19.03
C PHE A 4 -2.99 13.56 -19.90
N GLU A 5 -1.67 13.63 -19.79
CA GLU A 5 -0.78 12.67 -20.48
C GLU A 5 -1.14 11.22 -20.12
N GLU A 6 -1.54 10.97 -18.88
CA GLU A 6 -1.95 9.65 -18.40
C GLU A 6 -3.25 9.13 -19.02
N LEU A 7 -4.05 10.00 -19.66
CA LEU A 7 -5.23 9.58 -20.42
C LEU A 7 -4.89 9.23 -21.87
N ARG A 8 -3.68 9.56 -22.35
CA ARG A 8 -3.29 9.24 -23.73
C ARG A 8 -3.11 7.73 -23.85
N GLY A 9 -4.00 7.09 -24.60
CA GLY A 9 -4.00 5.65 -24.84
C GLY A 9 -4.69 4.83 -23.75
N ALA A 10 -5.37 5.47 -22.79
CA ALA A 10 -6.22 4.80 -21.83
C ALA A 10 -7.68 4.82 -22.29
N ASP A 11 -8.40 3.71 -22.08
CA ASP A 11 -9.86 3.69 -22.22
C ASP A 11 -10.46 4.35 -20.97
N TYR A 12 -11.15 5.48 -21.15
CA TYR A 12 -11.72 6.25 -20.05
C TYR A 12 -13.10 6.80 -20.41
N TRP A 13 -13.89 7.09 -19.37
CA TRP A 13 -15.20 7.73 -19.48
C TRP A 13 -15.47 8.65 -18.30
N PHE A 14 -16.56 9.40 -18.37
CA PHE A 14 -16.96 10.28 -17.27
C PHE A 14 -17.98 9.60 -16.36
N ILE A 15 -17.96 9.96 -15.08
CA ILE A 15 -19.02 9.63 -14.13
C ILE A 15 -19.53 10.91 -13.50
N GLU A 16 -20.85 11.04 -13.39
CA GLU A 16 -21.48 12.14 -12.69
C GLU A 16 -21.11 12.15 -11.20
N ASN A 17 -20.75 13.32 -10.69
CA ASN A 17 -20.60 13.54 -9.25
C ASN A 17 -21.92 14.04 -8.68
N ARG A 18 -22.69 13.14 -8.05
CA ARG A 18 -23.94 13.51 -7.40
C ARG A 18 -23.69 14.13 -6.03
N SER A 19 -24.50 15.13 -5.67
CA SER A 19 -24.45 15.77 -4.36
C SER A 19 -25.03 14.90 -3.23
N ASP A 20 -25.80 13.87 -3.56
CA ASP A 20 -26.44 12.94 -2.61
C ASP A 20 -25.51 11.80 -2.16
N GLY A 21 -24.28 11.75 -2.67
CA GLY A 21 -23.29 10.72 -2.34
C GLY A 21 -23.52 9.37 -3.02
N MET A 22 -24.56 9.23 -3.85
CA MET A 22 -24.77 8.03 -4.67
C MET A 22 -23.83 8.03 -5.88
N LYS A 23 -23.55 6.83 -6.43
CA LYS A 23 -22.83 6.72 -7.70
C LYS A 23 -23.65 7.38 -8.81
N GLY A 24 -23.04 8.33 -9.52
CA GLY A 24 -23.66 8.96 -10.67
C GLY A 24 -23.66 8.09 -11.91
N GLU A 25 -24.28 8.62 -12.96
CA GLU A 25 -24.37 7.96 -14.25
C GLU A 25 -22.99 7.86 -14.93
N GLU A 26 -22.71 6.71 -15.54
CA GLU A 26 -21.49 6.50 -16.34
C GLU A 26 -21.75 6.95 -17.79
N LEU A 27 -21.01 7.97 -18.22
CA LEU A 27 -21.12 8.62 -19.52
C LEU A 27 -19.96 8.15 -20.42
N LYS A 28 -20.16 7.01 -21.09
CA LYS A 28 -19.14 6.30 -21.88
C LYS A 28 -18.99 6.84 -23.30
N ASP A 29 -20.02 7.50 -23.81
CA ASP A 29 -20.02 8.08 -25.14
C ASP A 29 -20.75 9.42 -25.17
N GLU A 30 -20.66 10.09 -26.33
CA GLU A 30 -21.29 11.40 -26.56
C GLU A 30 -22.81 11.33 -26.44
N PHE A 31 -23.44 10.22 -26.81
CA PHE A 31 -24.90 10.08 -26.76
C PHE A 31 -25.38 10.08 -25.30
N GLN A 32 -24.73 9.30 -24.45
CA GLN A 32 -25.01 9.26 -23.01
C GLN A 32 -24.72 10.61 -22.36
N PHE A 33 -23.59 11.23 -22.70
CA PHE A 33 -23.23 12.54 -22.18
C PHE A 33 -24.28 13.60 -22.51
N ASN A 34 -24.72 13.67 -23.77
CA ASN A 34 -25.71 14.66 -24.21
C ASN A 34 -27.09 14.40 -23.60
N GLY A 35 -27.50 13.12 -23.51
CA GLY A 35 -28.75 12.73 -22.84
C GLY A 35 -28.76 13.13 -21.37
N TRP A 36 -27.70 12.81 -20.63
CA TRP A 36 -27.53 13.24 -19.25
C TRP A 36 -27.49 14.77 -19.12
N LEU A 37 -26.75 15.44 -20.01
CA LEU A 37 -26.61 16.89 -19.98
C LEU A 37 -27.96 17.57 -20.13
N ASP A 38 -28.88 17.05 -20.93
CA ASP A 38 -30.23 17.60 -21.13
C ASP A 38 -31.02 17.72 -19.83
N ASP A 39 -30.88 16.74 -18.92
CA ASP A 39 -31.53 16.70 -17.61
C ASP A 39 -30.88 17.63 -16.57
N VAL A 40 -29.65 18.10 -16.79
CA VAL A 40 -28.97 19.02 -15.88
C VAL A 40 -29.68 20.39 -15.84
N PRO A 41 -30.14 20.86 -14.66
CA PRO A 41 -30.82 22.14 -14.53
C PRO A 41 -29.94 23.33 -14.96
N LYS A 42 -30.58 24.33 -15.59
CA LYS A 42 -29.93 25.60 -15.94
C LYS A 42 -30.01 26.56 -14.76
N THR A 43 -28.87 27.13 -14.39
CA THR A 43 -28.75 28.23 -13.43
C THR A 43 -28.19 29.45 -14.14
N ASN A 44 -28.93 30.56 -14.17
CA ASN A 44 -28.53 31.83 -14.79
C ASN A 44 -27.92 31.69 -16.21
N ARG A 45 -28.56 30.87 -17.05
CA ARG A 45 -28.18 30.56 -18.46
C ARG A 45 -27.03 29.58 -18.66
N SER A 46 -26.44 29.05 -17.60
CA SER A 46 -25.40 28.00 -17.66
C SER A 46 -25.86 26.69 -17.03
N LYS A 47 -25.36 25.55 -17.52
CA LYS A 47 -25.43 24.27 -16.81
C LYS A 47 -24.11 24.11 -16.05
N ILE A 48 -24.18 23.83 -14.75
CA ILE A 48 -23.00 23.54 -13.93
C ILE A 48 -22.92 22.02 -13.82
N ILE A 49 -21.83 21.46 -14.29
CA ILE A 49 -21.58 20.01 -14.27
C ILE A 49 -20.41 19.69 -13.35
N SER A 50 -20.47 18.53 -12.71
CA SER A 50 -19.38 17.97 -11.91
C SER A 50 -19.19 16.53 -12.32
N LEU A 51 -18.02 16.23 -12.88
CA LEU A 51 -17.69 14.92 -13.44
C LEU A 51 -16.35 14.44 -12.87
N SER A 52 -16.24 13.13 -12.69
CA SER A 52 -14.96 12.46 -12.45
C SER A 52 -14.58 11.64 -13.68
N ILE A 53 -13.28 11.45 -13.90
CA ILE A 53 -12.78 10.58 -14.96
C ILE A 53 -12.58 9.19 -14.37
N LYS A 54 -13.15 8.19 -15.04
CA LYS A 54 -12.97 6.78 -14.74
C LYS A 54 -12.12 6.15 -15.84
N VAL A 55 -11.04 5.49 -15.45
CA VAL A 55 -10.14 4.78 -16.36
C VAL A 55 -10.41 3.29 -16.24
N GLU A 56 -10.48 2.59 -17.37
CA GLU A 56 -10.71 1.16 -17.40
C GLU A 56 -9.65 0.41 -16.59
N GLY A 57 -10.10 -0.57 -15.78
CA GLY A 57 -9.22 -1.36 -14.92
C GLY A 57 -8.66 -0.64 -13.69
N MET A 58 -8.83 0.69 -13.58
CA MET A 58 -8.40 1.47 -12.42
C MET A 58 -9.56 1.70 -11.44
N ARG A 59 -9.34 1.40 -10.15
CA ARG A 59 -10.36 1.54 -9.10
C ARG A 59 -9.78 2.21 -7.86
N SER A 60 -10.64 2.75 -6.99
CA SER A 60 -10.15 3.13 -5.66
C SER A 60 -9.66 1.88 -4.93
N TYR A 61 -8.66 2.01 -4.05
CA TYR A 61 -8.16 0.83 -3.32
C TYR A 61 -9.31 0.09 -2.63
N SER A 62 -10.17 0.81 -1.92
CA SER A 62 -11.33 0.25 -1.19
C SER A 62 -12.39 -0.45 -2.05
N ASP A 63 -12.40 -0.22 -3.36
CA ASP A 63 -13.32 -0.89 -4.29
C ASP A 63 -12.78 -2.24 -4.80
N TRP A 64 -11.54 -2.60 -4.47
CA TRP A 64 -10.99 -3.92 -4.80
C TRP A 64 -11.52 -4.99 -3.86
N ASN A 65 -11.93 -6.12 -4.44
CA ASN A 65 -12.09 -7.38 -3.73
C ASN A 65 -10.98 -8.35 -4.15
N LEU A 66 -10.79 -9.40 -3.35
CA LEU A 66 -9.65 -10.31 -3.51
C LEU A 66 -9.68 -11.04 -4.86
N GLY A 67 -10.86 -11.51 -5.27
CA GLY A 67 -11.03 -12.21 -6.55
C GLY A 67 -10.64 -11.34 -7.73
N ASP A 68 -11.12 -10.09 -7.75
CA ASP A 68 -10.85 -9.15 -8.83
C ASP A 68 -9.36 -8.80 -8.92
N ILE A 69 -8.69 -8.48 -7.80
CA ILE A 69 -7.28 -8.07 -7.84
C ILE A 69 -6.37 -9.26 -8.17
N THR A 70 -6.65 -10.45 -7.65
CA THR A 70 -5.87 -11.65 -7.96
C THR A 70 -6.05 -12.05 -9.42
N HIS A 71 -7.27 -12.06 -9.94
CA HIS A 71 -7.52 -12.31 -11.36
C HIS A 71 -6.81 -11.29 -12.25
N ALA A 72 -6.85 -10.00 -11.89
CA ALA A 72 -6.19 -8.94 -12.63
C ALA A 72 -4.65 -9.09 -12.69
N LEU A 73 -4.03 -9.67 -11.66
CA LEU A 73 -2.58 -9.80 -11.52
C LEU A 73 -2.02 -11.15 -11.96
N THR A 74 -2.77 -12.23 -11.78
CA THR A 74 -2.28 -13.61 -12.00
C THR A 74 -3.11 -14.38 -13.01
N GLY A 75 -4.25 -13.84 -13.46
CA GLY A 75 -5.24 -14.55 -14.27
C GLY A 75 -6.08 -15.57 -13.49
N VAL A 76 -5.87 -15.71 -12.18
CA VAL A 76 -6.59 -16.66 -11.32
C VAL A 76 -7.42 -15.88 -10.29
N LYS A 77 -8.73 -16.17 -10.25
CA LYS A 77 -9.64 -15.56 -9.29
C LYS A 77 -9.56 -16.30 -7.96
N ILE A 78 -9.09 -15.63 -6.91
CA ILE A 78 -8.99 -16.17 -5.55
C ILE A 78 -9.92 -15.40 -4.61
N GLU A 79 -10.88 -16.08 -4.01
CA GLU A 79 -11.93 -15.44 -3.18
C GLU A 79 -11.61 -15.50 -1.68
N ASP A 80 -10.71 -16.40 -1.26
CA ASP A 80 -10.29 -16.60 0.12
C ASP A 80 -8.77 -16.41 0.27
N VAL A 81 -8.35 -15.68 1.30
CA VAL A 81 -6.93 -15.42 1.59
C VAL A 81 -6.16 -16.70 1.94
N THR A 82 -6.84 -17.77 2.35
CA THR A 82 -6.24 -19.07 2.68
C THR A 82 -5.84 -19.89 1.44
N GLU A 83 -6.36 -19.54 0.27
CA GLU A 83 -5.99 -20.17 -1.01
C GLU A 83 -4.70 -19.57 -1.61
N LEU A 84 -4.25 -18.42 -1.11
CA LEU A 84 -2.98 -17.82 -1.49
C LEU A 84 -1.80 -18.60 -0.90
N ALA A 85 -0.64 -18.47 -1.55
CA ALA A 85 0.57 -19.14 -1.11
C ALA A 85 0.97 -18.70 0.31
N VAL A 86 1.42 -19.65 1.12
CA VAL A 86 1.80 -19.39 2.51
C VAL A 86 3.26 -18.95 2.58
N LEU A 87 3.48 -17.77 3.15
CA LEU A 87 4.79 -17.30 3.55
C LEU A 87 5.20 -17.99 4.85
N LYS A 88 6.22 -18.85 4.76
CA LYS A 88 6.78 -19.53 5.93
C LYS A 88 7.55 -18.53 6.79
N MET A 89 7.44 -18.70 8.11
CA MET A 89 8.13 -17.81 9.06
C MET A 89 9.65 -17.94 9.01
N ASP A 90 10.18 -19.10 8.64
CA ASP A 90 11.62 -19.30 8.43
C ASP A 90 12.16 -18.45 7.26
N ASP A 91 11.29 -18.11 6.31
CA ASP A 91 11.60 -17.24 5.16
C ASP A 91 11.22 -15.77 5.43
N PHE A 92 10.72 -15.46 6.63
CA PHE A 92 10.25 -14.12 6.99
C PHE A 92 11.41 -13.24 7.50
N PRO A 93 11.43 -11.94 7.17
CA PRO A 93 12.47 -11.04 7.66
C PRO A 93 12.62 -11.06 9.19
N THR A 94 13.85 -11.27 9.65
CA THR A 94 14.23 -11.18 11.06
C THR A 94 15.05 -9.93 11.26
N PHE A 95 14.68 -9.11 12.25
CA PHE A 95 15.45 -7.93 12.61
C PHE A 95 16.80 -8.33 13.20
N SER A 96 17.89 -7.80 12.64
CA SER A 96 19.25 -8.15 13.07
C SER A 96 19.70 -7.43 14.34
N GLY A 97 19.02 -6.35 14.72
CA GLY A 97 19.36 -5.53 15.89
C GLY A 97 18.70 -5.98 17.19
N ALA A 98 19.06 -5.30 18.27
CA ALA A 98 18.34 -5.36 19.53
C ALA A 98 17.45 -4.11 19.66
N ILE A 99 16.24 -4.28 20.19
CA ILE A 99 15.41 -3.16 20.60
C ILE A 99 15.79 -2.81 22.04
N SER A 100 16.18 -1.56 22.29
CA SER A 100 16.53 -1.11 23.64
C SER A 100 15.32 -1.11 24.57
N ASP A 101 15.57 -1.30 25.87
CA ASP A 101 14.52 -1.28 26.88
C ASP A 101 13.80 0.08 26.91
N ASP A 102 14.51 1.20 26.70
CA ASP A 102 13.91 2.53 26.62
C ASP A 102 12.86 2.66 25.48
N ILE A 103 13.14 2.07 24.31
CA ILE A 103 12.20 2.07 23.18
C ILE A 103 10.99 1.20 23.51
N LEU A 104 11.22 0.02 24.11
CA LEU A 104 10.15 -0.90 24.52
C LEU A 104 9.25 -0.29 25.60
N ASP A 105 9.84 0.33 26.62
CA ASP A 105 9.11 1.00 27.69
C ASP A 105 8.25 2.14 27.14
N GLY A 106 8.81 2.97 26.26
CA GLY A 106 8.06 4.02 25.58
C GLY A 106 6.92 3.48 24.70
N PHE A 107 7.16 2.37 24.00
CA PHE A 107 6.16 1.68 23.19
C PHE A 107 4.99 1.13 24.03
N PHE A 108 5.29 0.42 25.11
CA PHE A 108 4.26 -0.14 25.99
C PHE A 108 3.52 0.94 26.77
N ALA A 109 4.21 2.00 27.21
CA ALA A 109 3.56 3.14 27.84
C ALA A 109 2.52 3.78 26.90
N GLU A 110 2.84 3.93 25.61
CA GLU A 110 1.92 4.49 24.62
C GLU A 110 0.72 3.58 24.35
N ILE A 111 0.94 2.27 24.15
CA ILE A 111 -0.16 1.30 23.98
C ILE A 111 -1.08 1.31 25.20
N ASN A 112 -0.52 1.23 26.40
CA ASN A 112 -1.30 1.20 27.65
C ASN A 112 -2.09 2.49 27.85
N ALA A 113 -1.50 3.65 27.54
CA ALA A 113 -2.20 4.93 27.61
C ALA A 113 -3.40 4.97 26.65
N LYS A 114 -3.24 4.47 25.41
CA LYS A 114 -4.34 4.37 24.44
C LYS A 114 -5.42 3.39 24.92
N LEU A 115 -5.04 2.21 25.42
CA LEU A 115 -5.98 1.23 25.98
C LEU A 115 -6.79 1.80 27.16
N ALA A 116 -6.17 2.62 28.01
CA ALA A 116 -6.85 3.27 29.12
C ALA A 116 -7.79 4.41 28.67
N ALA A 117 -7.41 5.15 27.63
CA ALA A 117 -8.18 6.29 27.12
C ALA A 117 -9.38 5.86 26.25
N PHE A 118 -9.18 4.88 25.36
CA PHE A 118 -10.22 4.39 24.45
C PHE A 118 -11.09 3.35 25.15
N ARG A 119 -12.26 3.78 25.66
CA ARG A 119 -13.21 2.95 26.41
C ARG A 119 -13.99 1.94 25.56
N THR A 120 -13.99 2.11 24.24
CA THR A 120 -14.58 1.20 23.25
C THR A 120 -13.66 1.18 22.02
N ALA A 121 -13.44 0.00 21.41
CA ALA A 121 -12.80 -0.07 20.10
C ALA A 121 -13.72 0.65 19.09
N PRO A 122 -13.25 1.66 18.32
CA PRO A 122 -12.84 1.34 16.94
C PRO A 122 -11.99 2.45 16.27
N ILE A 123 -10.77 2.70 16.71
CA ILE A 123 -9.81 3.32 15.78
C ILE A 123 -8.58 2.42 15.77
N VAL A 124 -8.67 1.34 15.00
CA VAL A 124 -7.58 0.39 14.78
C VAL A 124 -6.28 1.12 14.46
N ARG A 125 -6.36 2.19 13.66
CA ARG A 125 -5.22 3.07 13.36
C ARG A 125 -4.49 3.60 14.61
N GLU A 126 -5.21 3.94 15.67
CA GLU A 126 -4.59 4.42 16.92
C GLU A 126 -3.73 3.36 17.59
N PHE A 127 -4.11 2.09 17.49
CA PHE A 127 -3.33 0.97 18.06
C PHE A 127 -2.24 0.47 17.12
N VAL A 128 -2.37 0.71 15.82
CA VAL A 128 -1.34 0.40 14.81
C VAL A 128 -0.24 1.46 14.79
N SER A 129 -0.58 2.74 15.04
CA SER A 129 0.36 3.86 15.02
C SER A 129 1.61 3.66 15.91
N PRO A 130 1.51 3.18 17.17
CA PRO A 130 2.67 2.91 18.01
C PRO A 130 3.63 1.89 17.37
N PHE A 131 3.13 0.80 16.79
CA PHE A 131 3.98 -0.19 16.12
C PHE A 131 4.74 0.41 14.96
N MET A 132 4.04 1.12 14.07
CA MET A 132 4.66 1.73 12.89
C MET A 132 5.67 2.81 13.27
N THR A 133 5.33 3.64 14.26
CA THR A 133 6.19 4.73 14.74
C THR A 133 7.47 4.17 15.35
N ARG A 134 7.35 3.17 16.24
CA ARG A 134 8.50 2.60 16.94
C ARG A 134 9.39 1.80 15.99
N ALA A 135 8.82 1.05 15.04
CA ALA A 135 9.62 0.34 14.03
C ALA A 135 10.46 1.29 13.18
N VAL A 136 9.88 2.43 12.77
CA VAL A 136 10.62 3.44 12.01
C VAL A 136 11.67 4.13 12.87
N LEU A 137 11.38 4.47 14.13
CA LEU A 137 12.38 5.06 15.04
C LEU A 137 13.58 4.14 15.28
N ILE A 138 13.33 2.83 15.50
CA ILE A 138 14.38 1.81 15.62
C ILE A 138 15.30 1.84 14.40
N MET A 139 14.73 1.93 13.19
CA MET A 139 15.51 1.92 11.96
C MET A 139 16.18 3.27 11.63
N GLN A 140 15.59 4.39 12.07
CA GLN A 140 16.13 5.74 11.81
C GLN A 140 17.48 5.99 12.48
N GLU A 141 17.83 5.25 13.54
CA GLU A 141 19.18 5.30 14.12
C GLU A 141 20.27 4.97 13.09
N ARG A 142 19.97 4.08 12.14
CA ARG A 142 20.88 3.66 11.06
C ARG A 142 20.53 4.31 9.73
N GLU A 143 19.25 4.62 9.52
CA GLU A 143 18.68 5.04 8.25
C GLU A 143 17.85 6.33 8.41
N PRO A 144 18.50 7.49 8.61
CA PRO A 144 17.83 8.74 8.98
C PRO A 144 16.89 9.30 7.91
N LEU A 145 16.95 8.77 6.68
CA LEU A 145 16.09 9.17 5.55
C LEU A 145 14.77 8.38 5.48
N LEU A 146 14.52 7.47 6.41
CA LEU A 146 13.24 6.79 6.53
C LEU A 146 12.15 7.75 7.00
N LEU A 147 10.98 7.67 6.37
CA LEU A 147 9.81 8.46 6.70
C LEU A 147 8.60 7.54 6.89
N LEU A 148 7.91 7.71 8.02
CA LEU A 148 6.57 7.19 8.23
C LEU A 148 5.56 8.19 7.66
N ASN A 149 4.67 7.74 6.79
CA ASN A 149 3.64 8.56 6.17
C ASN A 149 2.27 8.01 6.52
N ALA A 150 1.41 8.83 7.13
CA ALA A 150 0.00 8.51 7.32
C ALA A 150 -0.84 9.08 6.16
N LYS A 151 -1.83 8.34 5.67
CA LYS A 151 -2.76 8.78 4.62
C LYS A 151 -2.09 9.27 3.32
N ARG A 152 -0.90 8.76 3.02
CA ARG A 152 -0.20 9.04 1.75
C ARG A 152 -1.05 8.55 0.58
N LYS A 153 -1.32 9.43 -0.38
CA LYS A 153 -2.00 9.03 -1.62
C LYS A 153 -1.03 8.29 -2.52
N LEU A 154 -1.41 7.08 -2.93
CA LEU A 154 -0.75 6.33 -3.98
C LEU A 154 -1.68 6.23 -5.20
N LYS A 155 -1.06 6.06 -6.36
CA LYS A 155 -1.74 5.86 -7.63
C LYS A 155 -0.88 4.96 -8.52
N GLY A 156 -1.41 3.81 -8.89
CA GLY A 156 -0.84 2.91 -9.90
C GLY A 156 -1.79 2.80 -11.09
N THR A 157 -1.48 1.89 -12.02
CA THR A 157 -2.33 1.65 -13.20
C THR A 157 -3.67 0.99 -12.84
N ARG A 158 -3.73 0.30 -11.70
CA ARG A 158 -4.92 -0.45 -11.25
C ARG A 158 -5.64 0.16 -10.06
N GLY A 159 -4.94 0.98 -9.27
CA GLY A 159 -5.44 1.39 -7.96
C GLY A 159 -5.07 2.82 -7.62
N TYR A 160 -5.95 3.53 -6.92
CA TYR A 160 -5.63 4.83 -6.35
C TYR A 160 -6.31 5.04 -4.99
N GLY A 161 -5.72 5.91 -4.17
CA GLY A 161 -6.29 6.28 -2.89
C GLY A 161 -5.24 6.49 -1.80
N PRO A 162 -5.67 6.86 -0.58
CA PRO A 162 -4.78 6.92 0.56
C PRO A 162 -4.45 5.51 1.08
N VAL A 163 -3.21 5.29 1.49
CA VAL A 163 -2.82 4.16 2.35
C VAL A 163 -2.88 4.58 3.81
N ASP A 164 -3.21 3.68 4.72
CA ASP A 164 -3.26 4.03 6.15
C ASP A 164 -1.91 4.45 6.70
N TYR A 165 -0.91 3.58 6.52
CA TYR A 165 0.49 3.92 6.73
C TYR A 165 1.35 3.44 5.57
N SER A 166 2.44 4.17 5.30
CA SER A 166 3.52 3.68 4.47
C SER A 166 4.86 4.13 5.03
N VAL A 167 5.87 3.28 4.87
CA VAL A 167 7.27 3.64 5.13
C VAL A 167 7.94 3.90 3.79
N SER A 168 8.74 4.96 3.72
CA SER A 168 9.48 5.31 2.51
C SER A 168 10.92 5.74 2.81
N LYS A 169 11.84 5.45 1.89
CA LYS A 169 13.22 5.98 1.86
C LYS A 169 13.39 6.74 0.55
N ASN A 170 13.82 8.02 0.59
CA ASN A 170 14.02 8.84 -0.61
C ASN A 170 12.82 8.82 -1.58
N GLU A 171 11.63 9.04 -1.02
CA GLU A 171 10.31 9.01 -1.69
C GLU A 171 9.84 7.65 -2.21
N ILE A 172 10.70 6.63 -2.19
CA ILE A 172 10.37 5.25 -2.58
C ILE A 172 9.63 4.59 -1.42
N VAL A 173 8.40 4.15 -1.67
CA VAL A 173 7.63 3.35 -0.72
C VAL A 173 8.22 1.96 -0.63
N ILE A 174 8.45 1.49 0.60
CA ILE A 174 9.06 0.18 0.88
C ILE A 174 8.16 -0.74 1.70
N LEU A 175 7.13 -0.18 2.34
CA LEU A 175 6.14 -0.90 3.13
C LEU A 175 4.82 -0.13 3.10
N VAL A 176 3.72 -0.85 2.94
CA VAL A 176 2.35 -0.31 3.06
C VAL A 176 1.56 -1.09 4.10
N THR A 177 0.73 -0.39 4.87
CA THR A 177 -0.06 -0.98 5.95
C THR A 177 -1.49 -0.52 5.83
N GLU A 178 -2.41 -1.48 5.90
CA GLU A 178 -3.86 -1.29 5.87
C GLU A 178 -4.46 -1.71 7.22
N ALA A 179 -5.12 -0.76 7.89
CA ALA A 179 -5.78 -1.02 9.16
C ALA A 179 -7.28 -1.25 8.94
N LYS A 180 -7.77 -2.44 9.29
CA LYS A 180 -9.18 -2.84 9.15
C LYS A 180 -9.82 -3.11 10.49
N ASN A 181 -11.12 -2.88 10.61
CA ASN A 181 -11.83 -3.28 11.82
C ASN A 181 -11.96 -4.79 11.93
N GLU A 182 -12.36 -5.48 10.84
CA GLU A 182 -12.59 -6.95 10.86
C GLU A 182 -12.31 -7.63 9.51
N ASP A 183 -12.62 -7.00 8.36
CA ASP A 183 -12.53 -7.65 7.05
C ASP A 183 -11.09 -7.71 6.51
N PHE A 184 -10.37 -8.76 6.91
CA PHE A 184 -9.03 -9.08 6.41
C PHE A 184 -8.99 -9.36 4.91
N ARG A 185 -10.07 -9.90 4.33
CA ARG A 185 -10.09 -10.23 2.90
C ARG A 185 -10.12 -8.95 2.08
N GLN A 186 -10.98 -8.00 2.45
CA GLN A 186 -10.97 -6.67 1.86
C GLN A 186 -9.64 -5.96 2.13
N GLY A 187 -9.13 -6.02 3.36
CA GLY A 187 -7.83 -5.45 3.71
C GLY A 187 -6.68 -6.00 2.86
N ALA A 188 -6.64 -7.31 2.62
CA ALA A 188 -5.66 -7.94 1.75
C ALA A 188 -5.80 -7.50 0.30
N ALA A 189 -7.03 -7.43 -0.22
CA ALA A 189 -7.26 -6.95 -1.59
C ALA A 189 -6.78 -5.51 -1.79
N GLU A 190 -7.13 -4.62 -0.87
CA GLU A 190 -6.67 -3.23 -0.84
C GLU A 190 -5.15 -3.15 -0.77
N ASN A 191 -4.56 -3.87 0.18
CA ASN A 191 -3.12 -3.81 0.42
C ASN A 191 -2.32 -4.40 -0.76
N ILE A 192 -2.78 -5.46 -1.41
CA ILE A 192 -2.18 -6.01 -2.64
C ILE A 192 -2.21 -4.95 -3.76
N ALA A 193 -3.33 -4.24 -3.95
CA ALA A 193 -3.41 -3.18 -4.96
C ALA A 193 -2.49 -1.98 -4.64
N GLN A 194 -2.33 -1.66 -3.35
CA GLN A 194 -1.39 -0.64 -2.87
C GLN A 194 0.07 -1.07 -3.12
N ILE A 195 0.44 -2.32 -2.80
CA ILE A 195 1.76 -2.89 -3.08
C ILE A 195 2.05 -2.85 -4.58
N HIS A 196 1.12 -3.28 -5.42
CA HIS A 196 1.27 -3.21 -6.89
C HIS A 196 1.61 -1.79 -7.33
N SER A 197 0.87 -0.78 -6.84
CA SER A 197 1.14 0.63 -7.15
C SER A 197 2.54 1.08 -6.70
N ALA A 198 3.00 0.63 -5.53
CA ALA A 198 4.34 0.93 -5.03
C ALA A 198 5.44 0.22 -5.83
N VAL A 199 5.22 -1.02 -6.27
CA VAL A 199 6.11 -1.78 -7.16
C VAL A 199 6.23 -1.10 -8.53
N GLU A 200 5.13 -0.64 -9.12
CA GLU A 200 5.15 0.10 -10.39
C GLU A 200 6.01 1.37 -10.30
N HIS A 201 5.89 2.13 -9.21
CA HIS A 201 6.72 3.30 -8.99
C HIS A 201 8.20 2.93 -8.83
N LEU A 202 8.49 1.87 -8.10
CA LEU A 202 9.85 1.37 -7.91
C LEU A 202 10.47 0.96 -9.25
N GLU A 203 9.73 0.24 -10.09
CA GLU A 203 10.16 -0.14 -11.44
C GLU A 203 10.39 1.06 -12.34
N LYS A 204 9.48 2.03 -12.33
CA LYS A 204 9.63 3.26 -13.12
C LYS A 204 10.90 4.01 -12.74
N LYS A 205 11.16 4.15 -11.43
CA LYS A 205 12.39 4.80 -10.94
C LYS A 205 13.63 4.02 -11.33
N ARG A 206 13.63 2.70 -11.18
CA ARG A 206 14.77 1.85 -11.56
C ARG A 206 15.04 1.79 -13.07
N LYS A 207 14.00 1.89 -13.92
CA LYS A 207 14.16 1.98 -15.39
C LYS A 207 14.79 3.29 -15.83
N ILE A 208 14.60 4.37 -15.06
CA ILE A 208 15.32 5.63 -15.29
C ILE A 208 16.82 5.44 -14.99
N ASP A 209 17.15 4.57 -14.03
CA ASP A 209 18.52 4.43 -13.51
C ASP A 209 19.33 3.24 -14.07
N ALA A 210 18.75 2.26 -14.79
CA ALA A 210 19.47 1.04 -15.25
C ALA A 210 18.92 0.40 -16.55
N THR A 211 19.77 -0.37 -17.26
CA THR A 211 19.42 -1.20 -18.42
C THR A 211 18.64 -2.47 -18.03
N ALA A 212 17.31 -2.32 -17.94
CA ALA A 212 16.17 -3.23 -18.15
C ALA A 212 16.16 -4.71 -17.73
N ASP A 213 17.27 -5.44 -17.54
CA ASP A 213 17.21 -6.90 -17.43
C ASP A 213 17.27 -7.39 -15.97
N ARG A 214 16.12 -7.84 -15.45
CA ARG A 214 15.90 -8.57 -14.17
C ARG A 214 15.67 -7.75 -12.89
N LEU A 215 14.76 -6.79 -12.91
CA LEU A 215 14.25 -6.18 -11.68
C LEU A 215 13.13 -7.03 -11.07
N ARG A 216 13.48 -8.02 -10.25
CA ARG A 216 12.50 -8.63 -9.33
C ARG A 216 12.38 -7.73 -8.11
N ALA A 217 11.21 -7.11 -7.93
CA ALA A 217 10.90 -6.40 -6.70
C ALA A 217 10.50 -7.43 -5.63
N VAL A 218 10.97 -7.23 -4.41
CA VAL A 218 10.34 -7.81 -3.23
C VAL A 218 9.76 -6.65 -2.46
N MET A 219 8.49 -6.70 -2.12
CA MET A 219 7.81 -5.68 -1.33
C MET A 219 6.92 -6.34 -0.29
N TYR A 220 6.76 -5.69 0.86
CA TYR A 220 5.90 -6.19 1.92
C TYR A 220 4.71 -5.28 2.17
N GLY A 221 3.64 -5.90 2.62
CA GLY A 221 2.44 -5.26 3.09
C GLY A 221 1.99 -5.81 4.44
N ILE A 222 1.17 -5.05 5.15
CA ILE A 222 0.59 -5.43 6.43
C ILE A 222 -0.91 -5.17 6.38
N VAL A 223 -1.69 -6.16 6.80
CA VAL A 223 -3.12 -6.01 7.10
C VAL A 223 -3.31 -6.30 8.58
N THR A 224 -4.02 -5.43 9.29
CA THR A 224 -4.18 -5.59 10.74
C THR A 224 -5.44 -4.98 11.30
N THR A 225 -5.94 -5.59 12.38
CA THR A 225 -7.01 -5.06 13.26
C THR A 225 -6.46 -4.46 14.56
N GLY A 226 -5.13 -4.36 14.68
CA GLY A 226 -4.42 -3.99 15.90
C GLY A 226 -4.17 -5.20 16.81
N THR A 227 -5.12 -6.14 16.91
CA THR A 227 -4.99 -7.40 17.68
C THR A 227 -4.72 -8.62 16.80
N GLU A 228 -5.03 -8.53 15.51
CA GLU A 228 -4.66 -9.53 14.51
C GLU A 228 -3.75 -8.90 13.46
N TRP A 229 -2.73 -9.63 13.03
CA TRP A 229 -1.74 -9.16 12.06
C TRP A 229 -1.49 -10.22 10.99
N MET A 230 -1.46 -9.79 9.73
CA MET A 230 -1.14 -10.61 8.57
C MET A 230 -0.16 -9.86 7.70
N PHE A 231 0.93 -10.51 7.32
CA PHE A 231 1.94 -9.93 6.46
C PHE A 231 1.81 -10.50 5.05
N ILE A 232 1.97 -9.63 4.06
CA ILE A 232 1.93 -9.96 2.63
C ILE A 232 3.33 -9.77 2.07
N ARG A 233 3.83 -10.77 1.33
CA ARG A 233 5.04 -10.65 0.50
C ARG A 233 4.64 -10.66 -0.96
N TRP A 234 5.05 -9.62 -1.66
CA TRP A 234 5.07 -9.54 -3.11
C TRP A 234 6.47 -9.86 -3.61
N ALA A 235 6.58 -10.73 -4.60
CA ALA A 235 7.83 -11.01 -5.29
C ALA A 235 7.60 -11.03 -6.80
N GLY A 236 8.48 -10.39 -7.57
CA GLY A 236 8.38 -10.33 -9.03
C GLY A 236 8.25 -8.91 -9.55
N ASP A 237 7.86 -8.79 -10.81
CA ASP A 237 7.53 -7.49 -11.42
C ASP A 237 6.04 -7.16 -11.28
N SER A 238 5.65 -5.94 -11.65
CA SER A 238 4.27 -5.43 -11.61
C SER A 238 3.30 -6.27 -12.45
N LYS A 239 3.79 -7.01 -13.46
CA LYS A 239 2.95 -7.78 -14.39
C LYS A 239 2.85 -9.26 -14.02
N ASN A 240 3.89 -9.82 -13.39
CA ASN A 240 3.97 -11.24 -13.05
C ASN A 240 4.40 -11.43 -11.59
N PRO A 241 3.49 -11.15 -10.63
CA PRO A 241 3.81 -11.30 -9.22
C PRO A 241 3.55 -12.70 -8.68
N THR A 242 4.32 -13.05 -7.67
CA THR A 242 3.97 -14.05 -6.66
C THR A 242 3.53 -13.32 -5.39
N ILE A 243 2.39 -13.72 -4.84
CA ILE A 243 1.82 -13.13 -3.62
C ILE A 243 1.72 -14.23 -2.58
N GLU A 244 2.33 -13.99 -1.43
CA GLU A 244 2.33 -14.92 -0.29
C GLU A 244 1.89 -14.21 0.98
N LEU A 245 1.23 -14.94 1.88
CA LEU A 245 0.72 -14.40 3.14
C LEU A 245 1.16 -15.25 4.31
N THR A 246 1.43 -14.61 5.44
CA THR A 246 1.62 -15.34 6.69
C THR A 246 0.27 -15.82 7.23
N PRO A 247 0.25 -16.85 8.10
CA PRO A 247 -0.86 -17.05 9.02
C PRO A 247 -1.15 -15.78 9.83
N LYS A 248 -2.38 -15.66 10.34
CA LYS A 248 -2.75 -14.56 11.23
C LYS A 248 -2.05 -14.71 12.58
N PHE A 249 -1.44 -13.63 13.06
CA PHE A 249 -0.93 -13.51 14.42
C PHE A 249 -1.99 -12.83 15.27
N THR A 250 -2.56 -13.56 16.23
CA THR A 250 -3.61 -13.04 17.11
C THR A 250 -3.09 -12.89 18.55
N PHE A 251 -3.24 -11.70 19.11
CA PHE A 251 -2.88 -11.40 20.49
C PHE A 251 -3.63 -10.18 21.03
N ALA A 252 -3.79 -10.13 22.35
CA ALA A 252 -4.23 -8.93 23.03
C ALA A 252 -3.06 -7.93 23.11
N LEU A 253 -3.33 -6.65 22.88
CA LEU A 253 -2.31 -5.60 22.82
C LEU A 253 -1.45 -5.46 24.09
N ASN A 254 -1.97 -5.91 25.24
CA ASN A 254 -1.25 -5.95 26.52
C ASN A 254 -0.29 -7.15 26.67
N GLU A 255 -0.28 -8.09 25.72
CA GLU A 255 0.68 -9.20 25.67
C GLU A 255 2.04 -8.70 25.19
N SER A 256 2.83 -8.13 26.10
CA SER A 256 4.10 -7.45 25.79
C SER A 256 5.06 -8.29 24.92
N ALA A 257 5.19 -9.59 25.21
CA ALA A 257 6.05 -10.48 24.44
C ALA A 257 5.63 -10.60 22.97
N LYS A 258 4.32 -10.73 22.69
CA LYS A 258 3.82 -10.85 21.31
C LYS A 258 3.80 -9.51 20.58
N SER A 259 3.46 -8.43 21.26
CA SER A 259 3.57 -7.07 20.72
C SER A 259 5.02 -6.74 20.33
N ARG A 260 6.01 -7.18 21.13
CA ARG A 260 7.43 -7.06 20.78
C ARG A 260 7.78 -7.85 19.52
N VAL A 261 7.32 -9.09 19.38
CA VAL A 261 7.58 -9.90 18.18
C VAL A 261 7.05 -9.24 16.91
N ILE A 262 5.84 -8.66 16.94
CA ILE A 262 5.33 -7.90 15.79
C ILE A 262 6.20 -6.67 15.48
N LEU A 263 6.62 -5.93 16.51
CA LEU A 263 7.51 -4.79 16.33
C LEU A 263 8.84 -5.20 15.67
N GLU A 264 9.42 -6.32 16.10
CA GLU A 264 10.63 -6.91 15.51
C GLU A 264 10.41 -7.34 14.05
N HIS A 265 9.26 -7.94 13.73
CA HIS A 265 8.91 -8.30 12.35
C HIS A 265 8.79 -7.08 11.43
N ILE A 266 8.16 -5.99 11.90
CA ILE A 266 8.05 -4.75 11.11
C ILE A 266 9.44 -4.13 10.91
N ALA A 267 10.27 -4.07 11.95
CA ALA A 267 11.64 -3.57 11.85
C ALA A 267 12.48 -4.42 10.87
N GLY A 268 12.38 -5.75 10.93
CA GLY A 268 13.07 -6.66 10.02
C GLY A 268 12.65 -6.49 8.56
N ILE A 269 11.35 -6.26 8.30
CA ILE A 269 10.87 -5.92 6.95
C ILE A 269 11.53 -4.62 6.46
N ILE A 270 11.52 -3.57 7.27
CA ILE A 270 12.12 -2.28 6.90
C ILE A 270 13.62 -2.46 6.62
N GLU A 271 14.34 -3.21 7.47
CA GLU A 271 15.76 -3.50 7.31
C GLU A 271 16.09 -4.17 5.96
N VAL A 272 15.39 -5.26 5.63
CA VAL A 272 15.60 -5.98 4.36
C VAL A 272 15.25 -5.11 3.16
N GLN A 273 14.18 -4.31 3.25
CA GLN A 273 13.78 -3.41 2.18
C GLN A 273 14.80 -2.30 1.92
N VAL A 274 15.36 -1.73 2.99
CA VAL A 274 16.39 -0.69 2.87
C VAL A 274 17.67 -1.27 2.25
N ALA A 275 18.13 -2.43 2.72
CA ALA A 275 19.31 -3.10 2.16
C ALA A 275 19.15 -3.37 0.66
N SER A 276 17.96 -3.83 0.23
CA SER A 276 17.62 -4.08 -1.17
C SER A 276 17.72 -2.81 -2.04
N LEU A 277 17.27 -1.65 -1.51
CA LEU A 277 17.40 -0.38 -2.22
C LEU A 277 18.86 0.07 -2.35
N ASP A 278 19.66 -0.07 -1.30
CA ASP A 278 21.05 0.37 -1.31
C ASP A 278 21.94 -0.49 -2.20
N ASP A 279 21.72 -1.81 -2.23
CA ASP A 279 22.41 -2.71 -3.16
C ASP A 279 22.05 -2.40 -4.63
N THR A 280 20.80 -2.00 -4.89
CA THR A 280 20.38 -1.53 -6.21
C THR A 280 21.18 -0.28 -6.60
N ASN A 281 21.27 0.71 -5.70
CA ASN A 281 22.02 1.95 -5.93
C ASN A 281 23.52 1.70 -6.17
N LYS A 282 24.12 0.74 -5.44
CA LYS A 282 25.53 0.35 -5.66
C LYS A 282 25.75 -0.25 -7.06
N ARG A 283 24.87 -1.14 -7.52
CA ARG A 283 24.97 -1.75 -8.86
C ARG A 283 24.89 -0.71 -9.98
N ILE A 284 23.99 0.27 -9.86
CA ILE A 284 23.86 1.38 -10.83
C ILE A 284 25.17 2.18 -10.92
N ARG A 285 25.81 2.49 -9.78
CA ARG A 285 27.07 3.25 -9.75
C ARG A 285 28.23 2.50 -10.41
N ILE A 286 28.30 1.18 -10.26
CA ILE A 286 29.39 0.37 -10.83
C ILE A 286 29.22 0.23 -12.34
N GLY A 287 27.99 0.01 -12.84
CA GLY A 287 27.72 -0.12 -14.27
C GLY A 287 27.85 1.17 -15.10
N GLY A 288 27.93 2.33 -14.46
CA GLY A 288 28.10 3.64 -15.13
C GLY A 288 29.55 4.07 -15.39
N ASN A 289 30.55 3.28 -14.95
CA ASN A 289 31.97 3.65 -15.03
C ASN A 289 32.80 2.85 -16.06
N ASP A 290 32.20 1.91 -16.80
CA ASP A 290 32.94 1.01 -17.70
C ASP A 290 32.98 1.44 -19.19
N ASP A 291 32.47 2.62 -19.56
CA ASP A 291 32.57 3.17 -20.93
C ASP A 291 33.64 4.27 -21.09
N SER A 292 34.81 4.08 -20.48
CA SER A 292 35.98 4.94 -20.77
C SER A 292 37.33 4.25 -20.61
N THR A 293 37.60 3.25 -21.45
CA THR A 293 38.96 2.92 -21.92
C THR A 293 38.93 2.33 -23.32
#